data_AF-A0A7C5NYR4-F1
#
_entry.id   AF-A0A7C5NYR4-F1
#
_cell.length_a   1.000
_cell.length_b   1.000
_cell.length_c   1.000
_cell.angle_alpha   90.00
_cell.angle_beta   90.00
_cell.angle_gamma   90.00
#
_symmetry.space_group_name_H-M   'P 1'
#
loop_
_entity.id
_entity.type
_entity.pdbx_description
1 polymer ?
#
loop_
_entity_poly.entity_id
_entity_poly.type
_entity_poly.pdbx_seq_one_letter_code
_entity_poly.pdbx_strand_id
1 'polypeptide(L)' 'EFWFNEAWLLSGFNFDNFVRLLNEGVILVDIRIGQYPDGRPHDHGTGFRLLPDKLDSCLTHRESIM' A
#
# COMPACT_ATOMS: atom_id res chain seq x y z
N GLU A 1 -23.80 0.07 -2.74
CA GLU A 1 -23.51 1.30 -3.51
C GLU A 1 -22.36 2.02 -2.81
N PHE A 2 -21.44 2.64 -3.55
CA PHE A 2 -20.29 3.36 -3.00
C PHE A 2 -20.35 4.82 -3.48
N TRP A 3 -20.11 5.78 -2.57
CA TRP A 3 -19.96 7.20 -2.91
C TRP A 3 -18.51 7.61 -2.71
N PHE A 4 -17.81 7.89 -3.81
CA PHE A 4 -16.44 8.41 -3.81
C PHE A 4 -16.51 9.93 -3.74
N ASN A 5 -15.91 10.52 -2.71
CA ASN A 5 -16.08 11.93 -2.36
C ASN A 5 -14.77 12.73 -2.35
N GLU A 6 -13.62 12.08 -2.50
CA GLU A 6 -12.31 12.72 -2.58
C GLU A 6 -11.33 11.87 -3.41
N ALA A 7 -10.31 12.52 -3.96
CA ALA A 7 -9.22 11.86 -4.65
C ALA A 7 -7.91 12.65 -4.51
N TRP A 8 -6.82 11.93 -4.29
CA TRP A 8 -5.48 12.48 -4.12
C TRP A 8 -4.51 11.81 -5.09
N LEU A 9 -3.73 12.60 -5.83
CA LEU A 9 -2.59 12.13 -6.59
C LEU A 9 -1.35 12.17 -5.71
N LEU A 10 -0.73 11.01 -5.52
CA LEU A 10 0.54 10.87 -4.80
C LEU A 10 1.65 10.48 -5.77
N SER A 11 2.78 11.18 -5.72
CA SER A 11 3.92 10.90 -6.58
C SER A 11 5.26 11.20 -5.90
N GLY A 12 6.38 11.00 -6.60
CA GLY A 12 7.72 11.15 -6.04
C GLY A 12 8.16 9.96 -5.18
N PHE A 13 7.87 8.75 -5.63
CA PHE A 13 8.35 7.52 -5.00
C PHE A 13 9.89 7.45 -4.99
N ASN A 14 10.47 7.04 -3.86
CA ASN A 14 11.90 6.82 -3.72
C ASN A 14 12.17 5.39 -3.20
N PHE A 15 12.95 4.62 -3.96
CA PHE A 15 13.21 3.21 -3.64
C PHE A 15 14.10 3.01 -2.40
N ASP A 16 15.15 3.81 -2.22
CA ASP A 16 16.05 3.69 -1.06
C ASP A 16 15.29 3.99 0.23
N ASN A 17 14.42 5.00 0.19
CA ASN A 17 13.56 5.35 1.30
C ASN A 17 12.48 4.27 1.54
N PHE A 18 11.94 3.66 0.49
CA PHE A 18 11.06 2.50 0.63
C PHE A 18 11.77 1.35 1.36
N VAL A 19 13.01 1.00 0.98
CA VAL A 19 13.79 -0.05 1.64
C VAL A 19 14.07 0.31 3.10
N ARG A 20 14.41 1.58 3.39
CA ARG A 20 14.58 2.07 4.75
C ARG A 20 13.31 1.90 5.60
N LEU A 21 12.16 2.35 5.09
CA LEU A 21 10.87 2.25 5.78
C LEU A 21 10.41 0.80 5.96
N LEU A 22 10.78 -0.09 5.04
CA LEU A 22 10.57 -1.53 5.18
C LEU A 22 11.38 -2.09 6.35
N ASN A 23 12.67 -1.74 6.43
CA ASN A 23 13.55 -2.17 7.52
C ASN A 23 13.13 -1.60 8.90
N GLU A 24 12.54 -0.39 8.90
CA GLU A 24 12.01 0.27 10.11
C GLU A 24 10.64 -0.27 10.55
N GLY A 25 10.01 -1.15 9.76
CA GLY A 25 8.68 -1.70 10.06
C GLY A 25 7.53 -0.72 9.83
N VAL A 26 7.78 0.37 9.09
CA VAL A 26 6.73 1.33 8.69
C VAL A 26 5.96 0.82 7.48
N ILE A 27 6.66 0.23 6.50
CA ILE A 27 6.04 -0.55 5.43
C ILE A 27 5.96 -2.00 5.91
N LEU A 28 4.77 -2.58 5.84
CA LEU A 28 4.51 -3.94 6.29
C LEU A 28 4.52 -4.90 5.10
N VAL A 29 5.14 -6.06 5.30
CA VAL A 29 5.05 -7.20 4.38
C VAL A 29 3.86 -8.05 4.77
N ASP A 30 2.86 -8.12 3.90
CA ASP A 30 1.62 -8.86 4.09
C ASP A 30 1.65 -10.15 3.27
N ILE A 31 1.77 -11.30 3.94
CA ILE A 31 1.70 -12.63 3.30
C ILE A 31 0.23 -13.01 3.17
N ARG A 32 -0.28 -13.01 1.94
CA ARG A 32 -1.73 -13.12 1.65
C ARG A 32 -2.07 -14.43 0.97
N ILE A 33 -1.71 -15.54 1.61
CA ILE A 33 -2.00 -16.89 1.13
C ILE A 33 -3.24 -17.41 1.87
N GLY A 34 -4.34 -17.52 1.14
CA GLY A 34 -5.61 -18.07 1.62
C GLY A 34 -6.05 -19.29 0.81
N GLN A 35 -7.36 -19.51 0.75
CA GLN A 35 -7.99 -20.55 -0.05
C GLN A 35 -9.18 -19.99 -0.80
N TYR A 36 -9.44 -20.51 -2.00
CA TYR A 36 -10.69 -20.33 -2.70
C TYR A 36 -11.84 -21.04 -1.95
N PRO A 37 -13.12 -20.69 -2.21
CA PRO A 37 -14.25 -21.39 -1.61
C PRO A 37 -14.31 -22.89 -1.90
N ASP A 38 -13.63 -23.35 -2.95
CA ASP A 38 -13.50 -24.76 -3.34
C ASP A 38 -12.32 -25.49 -2.65
N GLY A 39 -11.61 -24.82 -1.74
CA GLY A 39 -10.49 -25.37 -0.97
C GLY A 39 -9.14 -25.35 -1.69
N ARG A 40 -9.08 -24.91 -2.96
CA ARG A 40 -7.79 -24.74 -3.64
C ARG A 40 -6.98 -23.60 -2.99
N PRO A 41 -5.65 -23.72 -2.89
CA PRO A 41 -4.81 -22.62 -2.44
C PRO A 41 -5.04 -21.36 -3.28
N HIS A 42 -5.08 -20.21 -2.61
CA HIS A 42 -5.24 -18.91 -3.26
C HIS A 42 -4.19 -17.94 -2.73
N ASP A 43 -3.11 -17.80 -3.47
CA ASP A 43 -2.11 -16.77 -3.20
C ASP A 43 -2.55 -15.46 -3.88
N HIS A 44 -2.87 -14.44 -3.07
CA HIS A 44 -3.20 -13.11 -3.58
C HIS A 44 -1.94 -12.29 -3.96
N GLY A 45 -0.75 -12.85 -3.74
CA GLY A 45 0.56 -12.20 -3.87
C GLY A 45 0.97 -11.49 -2.57
N THR A 46 2.27 -11.46 -2.30
CA THR A 46 2.81 -10.68 -1.17
C THR A 46 2.53 -9.19 -1.39
N GLY A 47 1.93 -8.53 -0.40
CA GLY A 47 1.62 -7.10 -0.46
C GLY A 47 2.58 -6.28 0.39
N PHE A 48 3.05 -5.14 -0.14
CA PHE A 48 3.67 -4.10 0.67
C PHE A 48 2.60 -3.08 1.05
N ARG A 49 2.39 -2.88 2.34
CA ARG A 49 1.29 -2.05 2.85
C ARG A 49 1.82 -0.91 3.71
N LEU A 50 1.18 0.24 3.58
CA LEU A 50 1.52 1.45 4.31
C LEU A 50 0.22 2.03 4.89
N LEU A 51 0.29 2.51 6.13
CA LEU A 51 -0.85 3.19 6.75
C LEU A 51 -1.10 4.55 6.07
N PRO A 52 -2.37 5.00 5.94
CA PRO A 52 -2.68 6.25 5.26
C PRO A 52 -1.94 7.49 5.81
N ASP A 53 -1.74 7.56 7.13
CA ASP A 53 -1.01 8.65 7.79
C ASP A 53 0.51 8.63 7.52
N LYS A 54 1.01 7.58 6.87
CA LYS A 54 2.41 7.41 6.49
C LYS A 54 2.66 7.55 4.99
N LEU A 55 1.63 7.83 4.18
CA LEU A 55 1.79 7.94 2.72
C LEU A 55 2.86 8.96 2.32
N ASP A 56 2.90 10.10 3.01
CA ASP A 56 3.87 11.18 2.79
C ASP A 56 5.31 10.80 3.21
N SER A 57 5.47 9.69 3.96
CA SER A 57 6.80 9.18 4.29
C SER A 57 7.47 8.50 3.11
N CYS A 58 6.70 7.99 2.14
CA CYS A 58 7.21 7.24 0.97
C CYS A 58 7.07 8.01 -0.35
N LEU A 59 6.15 8.98 -0.39
CA LEU A 59 5.78 9.76 -1.57
C LEU A 59 5.92 11.25 -1.23
N THR A 60 6.70 11.99 -2.02
CA THR A 60 7.07 13.38 -1.69
C THR A 60 6.08 14.43 -2.19
N HIS A 61 5.15 14.05 -3.06
CA HIS A 61 4.19 14.96 -3.66
C HIS A 61 2.77 14.48 -3.45
N ARG A 62 1.89 15.42 -3.07
CA ARG A 62 0.47 15.19 -2.83
C ARG A 62 -0.35 16.33 -3.41
N GLU A 63 -1.32 15.99 -4.25
CA GLU A 63 -2.22 16.94 -4.91
C GLU A 63 -3.67 16.46 -4.79
N SER A 64 -4.58 17.35 -4.40
CA SER A 64 -6.03 17.07 -4.44
C SER A 64 -6.52 17.22 -5.88
N ILE A 65 -7.19 16.20 -6.41
CA ILE A 65 -7.63 16.17 -7.82
C ILE A 65 -9.15 16.05 -8.00
N MET A 66 -9.90 16.09 -6.89
CA MET A 66 -11.36 16.08 -6.86
C MET A 66 -11.86 16.93 -5.69
#